data_AF-E7NA18-F1
#
_entry.id   AF-E7NA18-F1
#
_cell.length_a   1.000
_cell.length_b   1.000
_cell.length_c   1.000
_cell.angle_alpha   90.00
_cell.angle_beta   90.00
_cell.angle_gamma   90.00
#
_symmetry.space_group_name_H-M   'P 1'
#
loop_
_entity.id
_entity.type
_entity.pdbx_description
1 polymer ?
#
loop_
_entity_poly.entity_id
_entity_poly.type
_entity_poly.pdbx_seq_one_letter_code
_entity_poly.pdbx_strand_id
1 'polypeptide(L)'
;VAIADLPGALERLAATDADDADELVKRTRHVVTEIDRTRRLVALLQNGRPLRGEKLAEAGRLMDASHESLRVDYECTCPELDVAVEAARAAGAHGARMTGGGFGGSAIAL
;
A
#
# COMPACT_ATOMS: atom_id res chain seq x y z
N VAL A 1 2.55 17.22 0.11
CA VAL A 1 3.68 16.75 -0.72
C VAL A 1 3.10 16.00 -1.91
N ALA A 2 3.35 16.42 -3.14
CA ALA A 2 2.96 15.62 -4.31
C ALA A 2 3.88 14.39 -4.41
N ILE A 3 3.43 13.31 -5.06
CA ILE A 3 4.26 12.10 -5.22
C ILE A 3 5.61 12.41 -5.90
N ALA A 4 5.63 13.38 -6.82
CA ALA A 4 6.84 13.83 -7.50
C ALA A 4 7.86 14.51 -6.56
N ASP A 5 7.39 15.14 -5.47
CA ASP A 5 8.25 15.84 -4.51
C ASP A 5 8.68 14.95 -3.34
N LEU A 6 8.14 13.71 -3.28
CA LEU A 6 8.34 12.81 -2.16
C LEU A 6 9.82 12.50 -1.89
N PRO A 7 10.68 12.20 -2.89
CA PRO A 7 12.08 11.88 -2.63
C PRO A 7 12.80 12.97 -1.83
N GLY A 8 12.72 14.23 -2.28
CA GLY A 8 13.34 15.35 -1.57
C GLY A 8 12.70 15.64 -0.22
N ALA A 9 11.41 15.35 -0.03
CA ALA A 9 10.78 15.45 1.28
C ALA A 9 11.31 14.39 2.26
N LEU A 10 11.51 13.16 1.80
CA LEU A 10 12.09 12.08 2.62
C LEU A 10 13.56 12.37 2.98
N GLU A 11 14.35 12.91 2.05
CA GLU A 11 15.74 13.33 2.33
C GLU A 11 15.80 14.41 3.42
N ARG A 12 14.91 15.41 3.35
CA ARG A 12 14.84 16.45 4.37
C ARG A 12 14.42 15.92 5.75
N LEU A 13 13.49 14.96 5.80
CA LEU A 13 13.07 14.32 7.05
C LEU A 13 14.20 13.49 7.66
N ALA A 14 14.89 12.70 6.83
CA ALA A 14 16.02 11.89 7.25
C ALA A 14 17.21 12.72 7.75
N ALA A 15 17.36 13.96 7.28
CA ALA A 15 18.42 14.88 7.69
C ALA A 15 18.08 15.70 8.95
N THR A 16 16.93 15.48 9.59
CA THR A 16 16.59 16.16 10.85
C THR A 16 17.28 15.49 12.03
N ASP A 17 17.55 16.25 13.09
CA ASP A 17 18.07 15.73 14.36
C ASP A 17 16.96 15.17 15.27
N ALA A 18 15.81 14.80 14.71
CA ALA A 18 14.69 14.25 15.47
C ALA A 18 14.96 12.78 15.81
N ASP A 19 14.70 12.39 17.07
CA ASP A 19 14.89 11.01 17.53
C ASP A 19 14.04 9.98 16.75
N ASP A 20 12.94 10.44 16.13
CA ASP A 20 12.00 9.64 15.35
C ASP A 20 12.12 9.85 13.83
N ALA A 21 13.21 10.44 13.32
CA ALA A 21 13.39 10.76 11.91
C ALA A 21 13.13 9.57 10.97
N ASP A 22 13.62 8.37 11.32
CA ASP A 22 13.39 7.14 10.55
C ASP A 22 11.91 6.75 10.50
N GLU A 23 11.19 6.90 11.62
CA GLU A 23 9.75 6.64 11.65
C GLU A 23 9.00 7.67 10.80
N LEU A 24 9.33 8.95 10.91
CA LEU A 24 8.73 10.01 10.10
C LEU A 24 8.93 9.78 8.60
N VAL A 25 10.10 9.30 8.19
CA VAL A 25 10.38 8.89 6.79
C VAL A 25 9.45 7.76 6.36
N LYS A 26 9.35 6.69 7.16
CA LYS A 26 8.48 5.55 6.86
C LYS A 26 7.00 5.96 6.78
N ARG A 27 6.47 6.65 7.79
CA ARG A 27 5.06 7.09 7.82
C ARG A 27 4.74 8.04 6.68
N THR A 28 5.65 8.97 6.36
CA THR A 28 5.47 9.91 5.23
C THR A 28 5.47 9.17 3.89
N ARG A 29 6.39 8.23 3.67
CA ARG A 29 6.42 7.39 2.48
C ARG A 29 5.12 6.60 2.33
N HIS A 30 4.65 5.96 3.40
CA HIS A 30 3.39 5.23 3.39
C HIS A 30 2.24 6.12 2.95
N VAL A 31 1.99 7.21 3.67
CA VAL A 31 0.81 8.06 3.45
C VAL A 31 0.79 8.63 2.04
N VAL A 32 1.90 9.19 1.57
CA VAL A 32 1.95 9.82 0.25
C VAL A 32 1.80 8.78 -0.87
N THR A 33 2.45 7.62 -0.75
CA THR A 33 2.35 6.56 -1.76
C THR A 33 1.01 5.84 -1.74
N GLU A 34 0.35 5.70 -0.58
CA GLU A 34 -0.99 5.09 -0.46
C GLU A 34 -2.07 5.96 -1.09
N ILE A 35 -1.98 7.29 -0.90
CA ILE A 35 -2.86 8.24 -1.58
C ILE A 35 -2.66 8.15 -3.10
N ASP A 36 -1.41 8.07 -3.58
CA ASP A 36 -1.12 7.89 -5.01
C ASP A 36 -1.67 6.56 -5.56
N ARG A 37 -1.45 5.44 -4.87
CA ARG A 37 -2.02 4.13 -5.21
C ARG A 37 -3.53 4.18 -5.33
N THR A 38 -4.19 4.87 -4.40
CA THR A 38 -5.65 5.07 -4.42
C THR A 38 -6.08 5.84 -5.68
N ARG A 39 -5.42 6.95 -6.00
CA ARG A 39 -5.71 7.73 -7.22
C ARG A 39 -5.49 6.91 -8.49
N ARG A 40 -4.40 6.13 -8.55
CA ARG A 40 -4.11 5.22 -9.66
C ARG A 40 -5.18 4.14 -9.82
N LEU A 41 -5.62 3.52 -8.72
CA LEU A 41 -6.69 2.52 -8.75
C LEU A 41 -8.01 3.14 -9.24
N VAL A 42 -8.38 4.32 -8.73
CA VAL A 42 -9.58 5.05 -9.17
C VAL A 42 -9.51 5.34 -10.67
N ALA A 43 -8.41 5.92 -11.15
CA ALA A 43 -8.23 6.23 -12.58
C ALA A 43 -8.26 4.97 -13.44
N LEU A 44 -7.63 3.88 -12.98
CA LEU A 44 -7.65 2.58 -13.62
C LEU A 44 -9.10 2.08 -13.77
N LEU A 45 -9.90 2.13 -12.70
CA LEU A 45 -11.28 1.66 -12.67
C LEU A 45 -12.21 2.52 -13.53
N GLN A 46 -12.03 3.84 -13.54
CA GLN A 46 -12.91 4.81 -14.20
C GLN A 46 -12.64 5.02 -15.71
N ASN A 47 -11.63 4.36 -16.30
CA ASN A 47 -11.28 4.53 -17.72
C ASN A 47 -12.24 3.88 -18.75
N GLY A 48 -13.44 3.45 -18.34
CA GLY A 48 -14.48 2.89 -19.21
C GLY A 48 -14.23 1.47 -19.74
N ARG A 49 -13.03 0.90 -19.55
CA ARG A 49 -12.72 -0.47 -19.98
C ARG A 49 -13.15 -1.52 -18.96
N PRO A 50 -13.57 -2.73 -19.37
CA PRO A 50 -13.84 -3.83 -18.43
C PRO A 50 -12.62 -4.19 -17.58
N LEU A 51 -12.84 -4.50 -16.29
CA LEU A 51 -11.81 -4.96 -15.36
C LEU A 51 -11.45 -6.42 -15.64
N ARG A 52 -10.56 -6.66 -16.62
CA ARG A 52 -10.07 -7.98 -17.04
C ARG A 52 -8.63 -7.90 -17.56
N GLY A 53 -7.96 -9.04 -17.67
CA GLY A 53 -6.59 -9.14 -18.19
C GLY A 53 -5.62 -8.22 -17.44
N GLU A 54 -4.78 -7.50 -18.18
CA GLU A 54 -3.80 -6.56 -17.60
C GLU A 54 -4.41 -5.51 -16.67
N LYS A 55 -5.64 -5.05 -16.92
CA LYS A 55 -6.31 -4.09 -16.05
C LYS A 55 -6.62 -4.70 -14.67
N LEU A 56 -7.03 -5.97 -14.64
CA LEU A 56 -7.27 -6.70 -13.41
C LEU A 56 -5.96 -7.02 -12.68
N ALA A 57 -4.93 -7.43 -13.42
CA ALA A 57 -3.61 -7.66 -12.86
C ALA A 57 -3.01 -6.39 -12.24
N GLU A 58 -3.18 -5.22 -12.86
CA GLU A 58 -2.72 -3.95 -12.29
C GLU A 58 -3.49 -3.55 -11.03
N ALA A 59 -4.80 -3.78 -10.98
CA ALA A 59 -5.58 -3.55 -9.76
C ALA A 59 -5.08 -4.43 -8.60
N GLY A 60 -4.80 -5.70 -8.88
CA GLY A 60 -4.19 -6.63 -7.93
C GLY A 60 -2.81 -6.19 -7.44
N ARG A 61 -1.92 -5.79 -8.36
CA ARG A 61 -0.59 -5.24 -8.01
C ARG A 61 -0.67 -4.00 -7.11
N LEU A 62 -1.65 -3.13 -7.32
CA LEU A 62 -1.88 -1.97 -6.46
C LEU A 62 -2.33 -2.37 -5.04
N MET A 63 -3.12 -3.45 -4.90
CA MET A 63 -3.51 -3.99 -3.59
C MET A 63 -2.32 -4.61 -2.86
N ASP A 64 -1.54 -5.46 -3.53
CA ASP A 64 -0.35 -6.10 -2.94
C ASP A 64 0.69 -5.06 -2.51
N ALA A 65 0.97 -4.07 -3.36
CA ALA A 65 1.91 -2.99 -3.04
C ALA A 65 1.44 -2.14 -1.85
N SER A 66 0.12 -2.04 -1.66
CA SER A 66 -0.42 -1.37 -0.49
C SER A 66 -0.26 -2.21 0.79
N HIS A 67 -0.54 -3.52 0.73
CA HIS A 67 -0.30 -4.40 1.88
C HIS A 67 1.15 -4.35 2.33
N GLU A 68 2.08 -4.41 1.39
CA GLU A 68 3.51 -4.32 1.69
C GLU A 68 3.88 -2.98 2.35
N SER A 69 3.32 -1.87 1.86
CA SER A 69 3.53 -0.56 2.48
C SER A 69 2.92 -0.49 3.89
N LEU A 70 1.77 -1.11 4.13
CA LEU A 70 1.18 -1.22 5.46
C LEU A 70 2.03 -2.07 6.41
N ARG A 71 2.68 -3.12 5.89
CA ARG A 71 3.55 -4.03 6.64
C ARG A 71 4.90 -3.39 7.00
N VAL A 72 5.54 -2.72 6.03
CA VAL A 72 6.92 -2.24 6.15
C VAL A 72 7.03 -0.76 6.51
N ASP A 73 6.25 0.10 5.85
CA ASP A 73 6.33 1.54 6.08
C ASP A 73 5.35 2.01 7.17
N TYR A 74 4.18 1.37 7.30
CA TYR A 74 3.19 1.73 8.32
C TYR A 74 3.19 0.82 9.54
N GLU A 75 3.80 -0.36 9.42
CA GLU A 75 3.98 -1.35 10.50
C GLU A 75 2.68 -1.64 11.28
N CYS A 76 1.55 -1.68 10.57
CA CYS A 76 0.23 -1.91 11.16
C CYS A 76 -0.40 -3.26 10.80
N THR A 77 0.34 -4.15 10.16
CA THR A 77 -0.15 -5.53 9.93
C THR A 77 0.15 -6.42 11.15
N CYS A 78 -0.26 -7.68 11.07
CA CYS A 78 0.09 -8.70 12.06
C CYS A 78 0.31 -10.05 11.35
N PRO A 79 0.98 -11.03 11.98
CA PRO A 79 1.27 -12.32 11.36
C PRO A 79 0.04 -13.01 10.77
N GLU A 80 -1.11 -12.95 11.45
CA GLU A 80 -2.35 -13.55 10.99
C GLU A 80 -2.89 -12.88 9.72
N LEU A 81 -2.78 -11.55 9.62
CA LEU A 81 -3.18 -10.81 8.42
C LEU A 81 -2.23 -11.10 7.25
N ASP A 82 -0.92 -11.14 7.51
CA ASP A 82 0.09 -11.44 6.49
C ASP A 82 -0.15 -12.86 5.94
N VAL A 83 -0.41 -13.84 6.82
CA VAL A 83 -0.77 -15.21 6.41
C VAL A 83 -2.07 -15.24 5.60
N ALA A 84 -3.09 -14.48 6.00
CA ALA A 84 -4.36 -14.44 5.27
C ALA A 84 -4.19 -13.86 3.86
N VAL A 85 -3.37 -12.81 3.71
CA VAL A 85 -3.04 -12.21 2.40
C VAL A 85 -2.27 -13.21 1.53
N GLU A 86 -1.22 -13.83 2.05
CA GLU A 86 -0.43 -14.80 1.30
C GLU A 86 -1.26 -16.03 0.91
N ALA A 87 -2.11 -16.53 1.81
CA ALA A 87 -3.01 -17.64 1.52
C ALA A 87 -4.02 -17.28 0.41
N ALA A 88 -4.58 -16.06 0.42
CA ALA A 88 -5.47 -15.61 -0.63
C ALA A 88 -4.77 -15.54 -2.00
N ARG A 89 -3.54 -14.99 -2.04
CA ARG A 89 -2.72 -14.93 -3.26
C ARG A 89 -2.40 -16.33 -3.78
N ALA A 90 -1.99 -17.25 -2.90
CA ALA A 90 -1.75 -18.64 -3.25
C ALA A 90 -3.01 -19.38 -3.76
N ALA A 91 -4.20 -18.98 -3.29
CA ALA A 91 -5.49 -19.49 -3.75
C ALA A 91 -5.98 -18.87 -5.07
N GLY A 92 -5.22 -17.93 -5.65
CA GLY A 92 -5.52 -17.34 -6.96
C GLY A 92 -6.06 -15.92 -6.92
N ALA A 93 -6.04 -15.23 -5.78
CA ALA A 93 -6.36 -13.80 -5.74
C ALA A 93 -5.37 -13.01 -6.60
N HIS A 94 -5.89 -12.09 -7.41
CA HIS A 94 -5.10 -11.16 -8.20
C HIS A 94 -4.32 -10.15 -7.34
N GLY A 95 -4.85 -9.85 -6.16
CA GLY A 95 -4.13 -9.13 -5.11
C GLY A 95 -4.92 -9.15 -3.80
N ALA A 96 -4.23 -9.00 -2.67
CA ALA A 96 -4.85 -9.01 -1.36
C ALA A 96 -4.16 -8.06 -0.39
N ARG A 97 -4.92 -7.54 0.58
CA ARG A 97 -4.40 -6.65 1.63
C ARG A 97 -5.24 -6.69 2.88
N MET A 98 -4.63 -6.33 4.01
CA MET A 98 -5.41 -5.97 5.21
C MET A 98 -6.30 -4.74 4.95
N THR A 99 -7.39 -4.64 5.71
CA THR A 99 -8.33 -3.51 5.70
C THR A 99 -8.79 -3.17 7.11
N GLY A 100 -9.15 -1.91 7.34
CA GLY A 100 -9.45 -1.36 8.66
C GLY A 100 -8.22 -0.78 9.37
N GLY A 101 -8.25 -0.73 10.70
CA GLY A 101 -7.22 -0.06 11.52
C GLY A 101 -5.89 -0.80 11.62
N GLY A 102 -5.82 -2.08 11.23
CA GLY A 102 -4.64 -2.92 11.39
C GLY A 102 -4.57 -3.62 12.74
N PHE A 103 -3.41 -4.24 13.02
CA PHE A 103 -3.11 -5.02 14.21
C PHE A 103 -4.09 -6.18 14.44
N GLY A 104 -4.60 -6.75 13.34
CA GLY A 104 -5.66 -7.77 13.31
C GLY A 104 -6.83 -7.35 12.42
N GLY A 105 -7.97 -8.01 12.56
CA GLY A 105 -9.19 -7.69 11.81
C GLY A 105 -9.35 -8.49 10.53
N SER A 106 -9.46 -7.80 9.38
CA SER A 106 -9.85 -8.43 8.10
C SER A 106 -8.85 -8.19 6.98
N ALA A 107 -8.82 -9.13 6.04
CA ALA A 107 -8.17 -8.97 4.74
C ALA A 107 -9.24 -8.94 3.63
N ILE A 108 -8.96 -8.20 2.57
CA ILE A 108 -9.74 -8.19 1.32
C ILE A 108 -8.87 -8.77 0.20
N ALA A 109 -9.45 -9.63 -0.61
CA ALA A 109 -8.81 -10.30 -1.75
C ALA A 109 -9.64 -10.10 -3.01
N LEU A 110 -8.96 -9.83 -4.13
CA LEU A 110 -9.53 -9.56 -5.45
C LEU A 110 -9.39 -10.77 -6.37
#